data_AF-A0A672KF09-F1
#
_entry.id   AF-A0A672KF09-F1
#
_cell.length_a   1.000
_cell.length_b   1.000
_cell.length_c   1.000
_cell.angle_alpha   90.00
_cell.angle_beta   90.00
_cell.angle_gamma   90.00
#
_symmetry.space_group_name_H-M   'P 1'
#
loop_
_entity.id
_entity.type
_entity.pdbx_description
1 polymer ?
#
loop_
_entity_poly.entity_id
_entity_poly.type
_entity_poly.pdbx_seq_one_letter_code
_entity_poly.pdbx_strand_id
1 'polypeptide(L)'
;MSSFSGPLTEGLQCSICLDVFTDPVSTPCGHNFCKTCLNKCWDNSQTCNCPYCKETFNQRPDLKINTTLRELTQLMKTQKDVKQMIQDRIKKIQDIKHSAEVRKVRSKLLLEMIEEQQKAAEKEEQELIEELEQEITELKMRNTELEQLSHTEDHLHLLQSYSSLSSPENTRNCSEISVKTHKSLETLSRALTKLQDTLNSKLIQTKLKWMQQYAVDVTLDPDTAHRKLILSDDGKQVRHGDTEQKLPDKPERFNFLVSVLGKVGFSSGRFYFEVQVKEKTKWNLGVVRESINRKGDIKLIPSNGYWTVVLRNGNEYWAYAHTDVSLSLRVKPQRVGVFVDYEEGLVSFYDVESSSHIYSYTGQSFTGKLYPYFSPCLNNRGANSIPLIITPVNDNK
;
A
#
# COMPACT_ATOMS: atom_id res chain seq x y z
N MET A 1 -13.74 -2.79 17.10
CA MET A 1 -14.68 -3.88 17.46
C MET A 1 -15.54 -3.41 18.62
N SER A 2 -16.74 -2.89 18.36
CA SER A 2 -17.70 -2.58 19.42
C SER A 2 -18.62 -3.79 19.58
N SER A 3 -18.49 -4.50 20.70
CA SER A 3 -19.44 -5.51 21.16
C SER A 3 -20.86 -4.91 21.13
N PHE A 4 -21.77 -5.57 20.42
CA PHE A 4 -23.19 -5.23 20.50
C PHE A 4 -23.73 -5.76 21.83
N SER A 5 -23.64 -4.95 22.87
CA SER A 5 -24.31 -5.16 24.15
C SER A 5 -25.50 -4.21 24.22
N GLY A 6 -26.63 -4.61 23.63
CA GLY A 6 -27.93 -3.98 23.87
C GLY A 6 -28.78 -4.89 24.76
N PRO A 7 -29.69 -4.38 25.59
CA PRO A 7 -30.53 -5.20 26.49
C PRO A 7 -31.37 -6.28 25.76
N LEU A 8 -31.61 -6.10 24.46
CA LEU A 8 -32.42 -6.99 23.63
C LEU A 8 -31.65 -8.19 23.07
N THR A 9 -30.32 -8.18 23.01
CA THR A 9 -29.52 -9.27 22.42
C THR A 9 -29.43 -10.52 23.31
N GLU A 10 -29.43 -10.35 24.63
CA GLU A 10 -29.29 -11.48 25.57
C GLU A 10 -30.59 -12.31 25.68
N GLY A 11 -31.74 -11.72 25.36
CA GLY A 11 -33.05 -12.40 25.44
C GLY A 11 -33.43 -13.25 24.20
N LEU A 12 -32.61 -13.27 23.15
CA LEU A 12 -32.95 -13.89 21.86
C LEU A 12 -32.01 -15.04 21.45
N GLN A 13 -31.26 -15.56 22.41
CA GLN A 13 -30.31 -16.65 22.23
C GLN A 13 -30.84 -17.96 22.80
N CYS A 14 -30.66 -19.04 22.05
CA CYS A 14 -30.94 -20.39 22.50
C CYS A 14 -29.84 -20.88 23.43
N SER A 15 -30.18 -21.27 24.65
CA SER A 15 -29.20 -21.77 25.63
C SER A 15 -28.61 -23.15 25.28
N ILE A 16 -29.07 -23.79 24.21
CA ILE A 16 -28.59 -25.11 23.76
C ILE A 16 -27.54 -24.95 22.67
N CYS A 17 -27.85 -24.26 21.56
CA CYS A 17 -26.89 -24.02 20.49
C CYS A 17 -26.03 -22.78 20.69
N LEU A 18 -26.35 -21.97 21.72
CA LEU A 18 -25.69 -20.71 22.01
C LEU A 18 -25.73 -19.73 20.83
N ASP A 19 -26.76 -19.81 19.99
CA ASP A 19 -26.97 -18.95 18.82
C ASP A 19 -28.37 -18.32 18.86
N VAL A 20 -28.60 -17.29 18.05
CA VAL A 20 -29.89 -16.62 17.87
C VAL A 20 -30.96 -17.63 17.46
N PHE A 21 -32.17 -17.51 18.01
CA PHE A 21 -33.23 -18.48 17.74
C PHE A 21 -33.50 -18.68 16.24
N THR A 22 -33.53 -19.95 15.83
CA THR A 22 -34.07 -20.42 14.56
C THR A 22 -35.32 -21.23 14.85
N ASP A 23 -36.44 -20.81 14.29
CA ASP A 23 -37.77 -21.36 14.60
C ASP A 23 -38.00 -21.47 16.13
N PRO A 24 -38.02 -20.35 16.88
CA PRO A 24 -38.17 -20.38 18.32
C PRO A 24 -39.48 -21.04 18.74
N VAL A 25 -39.44 -21.81 19.82
CA VAL A 25 -40.59 -22.38 20.51
C VAL A 25 -40.55 -22.04 21.99
N SER A 26 -41.72 -21.87 22.61
CA SER A 26 -41.87 -21.56 24.03
C SER A 26 -42.38 -22.79 24.78
N THR A 27 -41.64 -23.24 25.79
CA THR A 27 -42.08 -24.33 26.68
C THR A 27 -43.20 -23.86 27.62
N PRO A 28 -44.00 -24.77 28.24
CA PRO A 28 -45.01 -24.39 29.23
C PRO A 28 -44.46 -23.59 30.42
N CYS A 29 -43.21 -23.83 30.80
CA CYS A 29 -42.50 -23.08 31.83
C CYS A 29 -41.98 -21.69 31.38
N GLY A 30 -42.30 -21.25 30.16
CA GLY A 30 -41.97 -19.93 29.62
C GLY A 30 -40.58 -19.79 28.96
N HIS A 31 -39.71 -20.79 29.05
CA HIS A 31 -38.38 -20.75 28.43
C HIS A 31 -38.42 -21.04 26.93
N ASN A 32 -37.54 -20.37 26.17
CA ASN A 32 -37.53 -20.39 24.71
C ASN A 32 -36.29 -21.10 24.15
N PHE A 33 -36.47 -21.88 23.08
CA PHE A 33 -35.41 -22.66 22.43
C PHE A 33 -35.63 -22.70 20.92
N CYS A 34 -34.60 -23.00 20.13
CA CYS A 34 -34.80 -23.42 18.74
C CYS A 34 -35.58 -24.75 18.73
N LYS A 35 -36.59 -24.89 17.87
CA LYS A 35 -37.41 -26.11 17.78
C LYS A 35 -36.56 -27.38 17.61
N THR A 36 -35.56 -27.32 16.73
CA THR A 36 -34.66 -28.44 16.46
C THR A 36 -33.77 -28.79 17.65
N CYS A 37 -33.24 -27.78 18.36
CA CYS A 37 -32.43 -27.99 19.56
C CYS A 37 -33.21 -28.66 20.67
N LEU A 38 -34.42 -28.17 20.96
CA LEU A 38 -35.26 -28.73 22.01
C LEU A 38 -35.73 -30.15 21.67
N ASN A 39 -36.14 -30.39 20.42
CA ASN A 39 -36.49 -31.73 19.96
C ASN A 39 -35.33 -32.70 20.12
N LYS A 40 -34.12 -32.31 19.74
CA LYS A 40 -32.93 -33.16 19.90
C LYS A 40 -32.63 -33.47 21.37
N CYS A 41 -32.89 -32.55 22.30
CA CYS A 41 -32.77 -32.83 23.74
C CYS A 41 -33.80 -33.86 24.21
N TRP A 42 -35.05 -33.75 23.76
CA TRP A 42 -36.12 -34.68 24.13
C TRP A 42 -35.99 -36.06 23.46
N ASP A 43 -35.52 -36.12 22.22
CA ASP A 43 -35.35 -37.39 21.49
C ASP A 43 -34.25 -38.27 22.12
N ASN A 44 -33.30 -37.66 22.84
CA ASN A 44 -32.22 -38.35 23.55
C ASN A 44 -32.50 -38.59 25.04
N SER A 45 -33.74 -38.37 25.50
CA SER A 45 -34.13 -38.48 26.91
C SER A 45 -35.41 -39.31 27.06
N GLN A 46 -35.51 -40.07 28.17
CA GLN A 46 -36.75 -40.77 28.53
C GLN A 46 -37.82 -39.83 29.09
N THR A 47 -37.45 -38.60 29.45
CA THR A 47 -38.36 -37.59 30.01
C THR A 47 -38.26 -36.27 29.24
N CYS A 48 -39.39 -35.58 29.09
CA CYS A 48 -39.44 -34.26 28.48
C CYS A 48 -39.25 -33.21 29.57
N ASN A 49 -38.03 -32.73 29.77
CA ASN A 49 -37.74 -31.64 30.70
C ASN A 49 -37.29 -30.36 29.98
N CYS A 50 -37.46 -29.22 30.63
CA CYS A 50 -36.90 -27.96 30.16
C CYS A 50 -35.37 -27.98 30.32
N PRO A 51 -34.59 -27.80 29.24
CA PRO A 51 -33.12 -27.82 29.34
C PRO A 51 -32.54 -26.72 30.25
N TYR A 52 -33.28 -25.62 30.45
CA TYR A 52 -32.86 -24.48 31.27
C TYR A 52 -33.22 -24.65 32.76
N CYS A 53 -34.51 -24.68 33.10
CA CYS A 53 -34.99 -24.72 34.49
C CYS A 53 -35.25 -26.14 35.04
N LYS A 54 -35.08 -27.18 34.21
CA LYS A 54 -35.26 -28.60 34.56
C LYS A 54 -36.68 -29.04 34.93
N GLU A 55 -37.68 -28.17 34.78
CA GLU A 55 -39.08 -28.53 34.94
C GLU A 55 -39.46 -29.70 34.02
N THR A 56 -40.13 -30.72 34.57
CA THR A 56 -40.48 -31.95 33.86
C THR A 56 -41.93 -31.89 33.39
N PHE A 57 -42.16 -32.26 32.13
CA PHE A 57 -43.48 -32.31 31.52
C PHE A 57 -43.96 -33.77 31.44
N ASN A 58 -45.17 -34.03 31.94
CA ASN A 58 -45.75 -35.38 32.01
C ASN A 58 -45.96 -36.04 30.63
N GLN A 59 -46.12 -35.22 29.59
CA GLN A 59 -46.21 -35.63 28.19
C GLN A 59 -45.45 -34.62 27.33
N ARG A 60 -44.96 -35.06 26.16
CA ARG A 60 -44.26 -34.17 25.21
C ARG A 60 -45.22 -33.10 24.69
N PRO A 61 -45.01 -31.81 25.01
CA PRO A 61 -45.90 -30.74 24.54
C PRO A 61 -45.78 -30.56 23.02
N ASP A 62 -46.91 -30.34 22.33
CA ASP A 62 -46.92 -29.89 20.94
C ASP A 62 -46.61 -28.39 20.87
N LEU A 63 -45.35 -28.06 20.67
CA LEU A 63 -44.88 -26.68 20.64
C LEU A 63 -44.99 -26.08 19.24
N LYS A 64 -45.83 -25.04 19.14
CA LYS A 64 -45.90 -24.17 17.97
C LYS A 64 -44.76 -23.15 17.99
N ILE A 65 -44.36 -22.74 16.80
CA ILE A 65 -43.33 -21.72 16.62
C ILE A 65 -43.88 -20.40 17.18
N ASN A 66 -43.09 -19.74 18.02
CA ASN A 66 -43.34 -18.41 18.51
C ASN A 66 -43.06 -17.39 17.38
N THR A 67 -44.11 -16.93 16.71
CA THR A 67 -44.00 -16.00 15.56
C THR A 67 -43.43 -14.65 15.98
N THR A 68 -43.78 -14.14 17.16
CA THR A 68 -43.25 -12.88 17.69
C THR A 68 -41.73 -12.95 17.89
N LEU A 69 -41.22 -14.02 18.51
CA LEU A 69 -39.78 -14.21 18.68
C LEU A 69 -39.07 -14.38 17.32
N ARG A 70 -39.70 -15.05 16.36
CA ARG A 70 -39.18 -15.17 14.99
C ARG A 70 -39.07 -13.81 14.31
N GLU A 71 -40.11 -12.97 14.42
CA GLU A 71 -40.12 -11.62 13.85
C GLU A 71 -39.04 -10.74 14.50
N LEU A 72 -38.85 -10.84 15.82
CA LEU A 72 -37.80 -10.13 16.54
C LEU A 72 -36.38 -10.58 16.12
N THR A 73 -36.14 -11.89 15.98
CA THR A 73 -34.82 -12.36 15.50
C THR A 73 -34.57 -11.96 14.05
N GLN A 74 -35.60 -11.93 13.21
CA GLN A 74 -35.49 -11.46 11.83
C GLN A 74 -35.20 -9.95 11.78
N LEU A 75 -35.90 -9.13 12.56
CA LEU A 75 -35.66 -7.70 12.67
C LEU A 75 -34.22 -7.39 13.09
N MET A 76 -33.68 -8.13 14.07
CA MET A 76 -32.30 -7.97 14.49
C MET A 76 -31.27 -8.34 13.42
N LYS A 77 -31.52 -9.43 12.67
CA LYS A 77 -30.69 -9.80 11.51
C LYS A 77 -30.69 -8.67 10.49
N THR A 78 -31.86 -8.18 10.10
CA THR A 78 -31.99 -7.06 9.17
C THR A 78 -31.32 -5.80 9.70
N GLN A 79 -31.45 -5.48 10.99
CA GLN A 79 -30.78 -4.33 11.60
C GLN A 79 -29.25 -4.45 11.52
N LYS A 80 -28.71 -5.65 11.78
CA LYS A 80 -27.27 -5.94 11.66
C LYS A 80 -26.79 -5.76 10.22
N ASP A 81 -27.53 -6.30 9.26
CA ASP A 81 -27.21 -6.20 7.83
C ASP A 81 -27.23 -4.73 7.37
N VAL A 82 -28.26 -3.97 7.74
CA VAL A 82 -28.36 -2.53 7.43
C VAL A 82 -27.21 -1.76 8.06
N LYS A 83 -26.83 -2.04 9.31
CA LYS A 83 -25.70 -1.37 9.95
C LYS A 83 -24.39 -1.69 9.24
N GLN A 84 -24.20 -2.94 8.80
CA GLN A 84 -23.05 -3.33 8.00
C GLN A 84 -23.02 -2.58 6.66
N MET A 85 -24.16 -2.53 5.95
CA MET A 85 -24.28 -1.77 4.70
C MET A 85 -23.97 -0.27 4.88
N ILE A 86 -24.38 0.32 6.00
CA ILE A 86 -24.04 1.72 6.34
C ILE A 86 -22.53 1.87 6.51
N GLN A 87 -21.87 0.98 7.26
CA GLN A 87 -20.42 1.01 7.44
C GLN A 87 -19.67 0.85 6.10
N ASP A 88 -20.12 -0.08 5.25
CA ASP A 88 -19.54 -0.31 3.93
C ASP A 88 -19.70 0.92 3.02
N ARG A 89 -20.87 1.57 3.05
CA ARG A 89 -21.11 2.81 2.28
C ARG A 89 -20.26 3.97 2.79
N ILE A 90 -20.08 4.12 4.11
CA ILE A 90 -19.19 5.14 4.69
C ILE A 90 -17.76 4.93 4.18
N LYS A 91 -17.26 3.69 4.21
CA LYS A 91 -15.93 3.33 3.69
C LYS A 91 -15.80 3.69 2.20
N LYS A 92 -16.80 3.34 1.38
CA LYS A 92 -16.81 3.71 -0.06
C LYS A 92 -16.81 5.22 -0.29
N ILE A 93 -17.55 5.99 0.50
CA ILE A 93 -17.56 7.45 0.40
C ILE A 93 -16.17 8.02 0.72
N GLN A 94 -15.50 7.48 1.75
CA GLN A 94 -14.13 7.86 2.09
C GLN A 94 -13.15 7.58 0.94
N ASP A 95 -13.27 6.42 0.29
CA ASP A 95 -12.46 6.06 -0.88
C ASP A 95 -12.68 7.00 -2.07
N ILE A 96 -13.94 7.30 -2.39
CA ILE A 96 -14.29 8.22 -3.47
C ILE A 96 -13.75 9.62 -3.17
N LYS A 97 -13.93 10.11 -1.94
CA LYS A 97 -13.42 11.41 -1.50
C LYS A 97 -11.90 11.48 -1.64
N HIS A 98 -11.19 10.42 -1.25
CA HIS A 98 -9.75 10.36 -1.42
C HIS A 98 -9.33 10.33 -2.90
N SER A 99 -9.97 9.49 -3.73
CA SER A 99 -9.71 9.44 -5.17
C SER A 99 -9.92 10.81 -5.83
N ALA A 100 -10.96 11.55 -5.42
CA ALA A 100 -11.21 12.90 -5.88
C ALA A 100 -10.11 13.88 -5.45
N GLU A 101 -9.64 13.81 -4.20
CA GLU A 101 -8.54 14.65 -3.71
C GLU A 101 -7.23 14.37 -4.46
N VAL A 102 -6.90 13.09 -4.72
CA VAL A 102 -5.73 12.72 -5.54
C VAL A 102 -5.84 13.30 -6.94
N ARG A 103 -7.02 13.21 -7.58
CA ARG A 103 -7.24 13.82 -8.91
C ARG A 103 -7.10 15.33 -8.88
N LYS A 104 -7.62 15.98 -7.83
CA LYS A 104 -7.53 17.44 -7.64
C LYS A 104 -6.08 17.89 -7.48
N VAL A 105 -5.31 17.21 -6.62
CA VAL A 105 -3.86 17.48 -6.44
C VAL A 105 -3.12 17.25 -7.74
N ARG A 106 -3.40 16.14 -8.45
CA ARG A 106 -2.81 15.87 -9.77
C ARG A 106 -3.10 16.99 -10.78
N SER A 107 -4.34 17.46 -10.85
CA SER A 107 -4.74 18.51 -11.79
C SER A 107 -4.10 19.86 -11.44
N LYS A 108 -4.09 20.24 -10.15
CA LYS A 108 -3.46 21.50 -9.69
C LYS A 108 -1.97 21.52 -10.00
N LEU A 109 -1.30 20.40 -9.71
CA LEU A 109 0.13 20.26 -9.97
C LEU A 109 0.47 20.33 -11.45
N LEU A 110 -0.33 19.67 -12.30
CA LEU A 110 -0.15 19.75 -13.76
C LEU A 110 -0.24 21.20 -14.25
N LEU A 111 -1.19 21.98 -13.74
CA LEU A 111 -1.33 23.40 -14.09
C LEU A 111 -0.11 24.22 -13.64
N GLU A 112 0.26 24.17 -12.36
CA GLU A 112 1.39 24.95 -11.82
C GLU A 112 2.69 24.64 -12.57
N MET A 113 2.94 23.38 -12.90
CA MET A 113 4.15 22.97 -13.62
C MET A 113 4.15 23.37 -15.09
N ILE A 114 3.00 23.34 -15.77
CA ILE A 114 2.88 23.83 -17.15
C ILE A 114 3.12 25.34 -17.18
N GLU A 115 2.55 26.09 -16.24
CA GLU A 115 2.77 27.54 -16.13
C GLU A 115 4.24 27.90 -15.89
N GLU A 116 4.93 27.18 -15.00
CA GLU A 116 6.36 27.38 -14.75
C GLU A 116 7.22 27.09 -15.99
N GLN A 117 6.93 26.01 -16.71
CA GLN A 117 7.67 25.68 -17.94
C GLN A 117 7.36 26.62 -19.09
N GLN A 118 6.11 27.05 -19.23
CA GLN A 118 5.74 28.04 -20.24
C GLN A 118 6.51 29.34 -20.01
N LYS A 119 6.54 29.85 -18.78
CA LYS A 119 7.33 31.04 -18.44
C LYS A 119 8.82 30.87 -18.71
N ALA A 120 9.38 29.68 -18.45
CA ALA A 120 10.79 29.41 -18.72
C ALA A 120 11.09 29.39 -20.24
N ALA A 121 10.23 28.75 -21.04
CA ALA A 121 10.37 28.68 -22.48
C ALA A 121 10.18 30.07 -23.14
N GLU A 122 9.17 30.82 -22.73
CA GLU A 122 8.93 32.20 -23.19
C GLU A 122 10.13 33.10 -22.90
N LYS A 123 10.74 32.97 -21.72
CA LYS A 123 11.93 33.72 -21.37
C LYS A 123 13.13 33.35 -22.25
N GLU A 124 13.34 32.07 -22.52
CA GLU A 124 14.46 31.59 -23.35
C GLU A 124 14.28 32.01 -24.82
N GLU A 125 13.04 32.02 -25.34
CA GLU A 125 12.72 32.55 -26.68
C GLU A 125 12.92 34.07 -26.75
N GLN A 126 12.48 34.81 -25.72
CA GLN A 126 12.64 36.27 -25.67
C GLN A 126 14.12 36.67 -25.66
N GLU A 127 14.95 36.00 -24.87
CA GLU A 127 16.40 36.23 -24.84
C GLU A 127 17.04 35.97 -26.22
N LEU A 128 16.57 34.96 -26.97
CA LEU A 128 17.05 34.68 -28.32
C LEU A 128 16.60 35.74 -29.34
N ILE A 129 15.35 36.22 -29.25
CA ILE A 129 14.85 37.29 -30.11
C ILE A 129 15.66 38.56 -29.89
N GLU A 130 15.88 38.96 -28.63
CA GLU A 130 16.67 40.15 -28.29
C GLU A 130 18.11 40.05 -28.83
N GLU A 131 18.74 38.88 -28.74
CA GLU A 131 20.07 38.63 -29.31
C GLU A 131 20.08 38.82 -30.84
N LEU A 132 19.07 38.30 -31.54
CA LEU A 132 18.95 38.43 -33.01
C LEU A 132 18.60 39.87 -33.45
N GLU A 133 17.76 40.58 -32.70
CA GLU A 133 17.43 41.98 -33.00
C GLU A 133 18.65 42.88 -32.85
N GLN A 134 19.51 42.61 -31.85
CA GLN A 134 20.78 43.30 -31.68
C GLN A 134 21.72 43.01 -32.87
N GLU A 135 21.85 41.74 -33.28
CA GLU A 135 22.67 41.35 -34.44
C GLU A 135 22.19 42.02 -35.75
N ILE A 136 20.88 42.06 -35.98
CA ILE A 136 20.29 42.77 -37.14
C ILE A 136 20.63 44.26 -37.10
N THR A 137 20.61 44.87 -35.91
CA THR A 137 20.92 46.30 -35.76
C THR A 137 22.39 46.58 -36.09
N GLU A 138 23.31 45.73 -35.61
CA GLU A 138 24.74 45.81 -35.94
C GLU A 138 24.99 45.61 -37.44
N LEU A 139 24.34 44.63 -38.06
CA LEU A 139 24.43 44.38 -39.51
C LEU A 139 23.90 45.56 -40.34
N LYS A 140 22.77 46.18 -39.93
CA LYS A 140 22.23 47.37 -40.60
C LYS A 140 23.18 48.57 -40.52
N MET A 141 23.80 48.80 -39.36
CA MET A 141 24.81 49.85 -39.19
C MET A 141 26.00 49.63 -40.13
N ARG A 142 26.54 48.41 -40.15
CA ARG A 142 27.67 48.04 -41.01
C ARG A 142 27.35 48.15 -42.50
N ASN A 143 26.13 47.77 -42.91
CA ASN A 143 25.68 47.93 -44.29
C ASN A 143 25.60 49.41 -44.69
N THR A 144 25.12 50.27 -43.78
CA THR A 144 25.06 51.71 -44.02
C THR A 144 26.47 52.31 -44.18
N GLU A 145 27.43 51.88 -43.37
CA GLU A 145 28.84 52.29 -43.48
C GLU A 145 29.49 51.82 -44.81
N LEU A 146 29.17 50.59 -45.24
CA LEU A 146 29.61 50.07 -46.54
C LEU A 146 28.98 50.83 -47.71
N GLU A 147 27.69 51.17 -47.63
CA GLU A 147 27.02 52.02 -48.61
C GLU A 147 27.70 53.40 -48.71
N GLN A 148 28.02 54.04 -47.59
CA GLN A 148 28.74 55.31 -47.56
C GLN A 148 30.15 55.22 -48.17
N LEU A 149 30.89 54.15 -47.87
CA LEU A 149 32.22 53.91 -48.44
C LEU A 149 32.18 53.65 -49.95
N SER A 150 31.14 53.00 -50.46
CA SER A 150 31.00 52.74 -51.91
C SER A 150 30.81 54.01 -52.74
N HIS A 151 30.39 55.11 -52.12
CA HIS A 151 30.23 56.43 -52.76
C HIS A 151 31.44 57.35 -52.54
N THR A 152 32.52 56.86 -51.93
CA THR A 152 33.73 57.65 -51.63
C THR A 152 34.72 57.59 -52.81
N GLU A 153 35.19 58.76 -53.28
CA GLU A 153 36.17 58.89 -54.38
C GLU A 153 37.64 58.72 -53.94
N ASP A 154 37.91 58.63 -52.63
CA ASP A 154 39.24 58.39 -52.06
C ASP A 154 39.54 56.88 -51.97
N HIS A 155 40.30 56.37 -52.95
CA HIS A 155 40.69 54.96 -53.04
C HIS A 155 41.60 54.47 -51.89
N LEU A 156 42.31 55.36 -51.19
CA LEU A 156 43.19 54.97 -50.08
C LEU A 156 42.39 54.80 -48.78
N HIS A 157 41.42 55.69 -48.53
CA HIS A 157 40.46 55.59 -47.43
C HIS A 157 39.57 54.34 -47.58
N LEU A 158 39.21 54.00 -48.82
CA LEU A 158 38.44 52.80 -49.15
C LEU A 158 39.22 51.52 -48.79
N LEU A 159 40.50 51.41 -49.15
CA LEU A 159 41.33 50.25 -48.83
C LEU A 159 41.59 50.07 -47.32
N GLN A 160 41.79 51.17 -46.59
CA GLN A 160 42.00 51.13 -45.14
C GLN A 160 40.72 50.74 -44.38
N SER A 161 39.57 51.32 -44.74
CA SER A 161 38.30 51.10 -44.05
C SER A 161 37.66 49.75 -44.39
N TYR A 162 37.78 49.31 -45.65
CA TYR A 162 37.25 48.02 -46.10
C TYR A 162 37.93 46.84 -45.40
N SER A 163 39.21 46.96 -45.06
CA SER A 163 39.97 45.92 -44.36
C SER A 163 39.40 45.61 -42.95
N SER A 164 38.89 46.61 -42.25
CA SER A 164 38.25 46.45 -40.94
C SER A 164 36.81 45.92 -41.07
N LEU A 165 36.09 46.36 -42.10
CA LEU A 165 34.67 46.01 -42.35
C LEU A 165 34.47 44.67 -43.06
N SER A 166 35.49 44.12 -43.70
CA SER A 166 35.44 42.80 -44.38
C SER A 166 35.76 41.62 -43.46
N SER A 167 36.22 41.88 -42.23
CA SER A 167 36.42 40.86 -41.20
C SER A 167 35.07 40.23 -40.81
N PRO A 168 34.83 38.93 -41.04
CA PRO A 168 33.60 38.28 -40.60
C PRO A 168 33.71 38.05 -39.09
N GLU A 169 33.34 39.05 -38.29
CA GLU A 169 33.14 38.83 -36.86
C GLU A 169 31.74 38.24 -36.69
N ASN A 170 31.71 36.91 -36.54
CA ASN A 170 30.56 36.08 -36.16
C ASN A 170 29.30 36.25 -37.02
N THR A 171 29.35 35.85 -38.29
CA THR A 171 28.13 35.33 -38.93
C THR A 171 27.86 33.96 -38.30
N ARG A 172 27.04 33.91 -37.22
CA ARG A 172 26.56 32.64 -36.70
C ARG A 172 25.86 31.92 -37.85
N ASN A 173 26.46 30.80 -38.25
CA ASN A 173 26.10 30.07 -39.46
C ASN A 173 24.61 29.69 -39.36
N CYS A 174 23.81 29.83 -40.41
CA CYS A 174 22.37 29.52 -40.36
C CYS A 174 22.09 28.07 -39.89
N SER A 175 23.08 27.20 -40.02
CA SER A 175 23.17 25.87 -39.41
C SER A 175 23.13 25.85 -37.87
N GLU A 176 23.64 26.87 -37.16
CA GLU A 176 23.52 27.01 -35.70
C GLU A 176 22.09 27.32 -35.25
N ILE A 177 21.28 28.01 -36.06
CA ILE A 177 19.88 28.30 -35.74
C ILE A 177 19.07 26.99 -35.77
N SER A 178 19.27 26.15 -36.80
CA SER A 178 18.72 24.78 -36.87
C SER A 178 19.15 23.91 -35.68
N VAL A 179 20.43 24.00 -35.27
CA VAL A 179 20.94 23.30 -34.08
C VAL A 179 20.35 23.86 -32.78
N LYS A 180 20.08 25.17 -32.68
CA LYS A 180 19.37 25.78 -31.54
C LYS A 180 17.91 25.31 -31.46
N THR A 181 17.19 25.18 -32.58
CA THR A 181 15.83 24.61 -32.61
C THR A 181 15.80 23.13 -32.22
N HIS A 182 16.80 22.34 -32.63
CA HIS A 182 16.92 20.95 -32.15
C HIS A 182 17.28 20.88 -30.66
N LYS A 183 18.15 21.77 -30.17
CA LYS A 183 18.46 21.92 -28.73
C LYS A 183 17.23 22.36 -27.92
N SER A 184 16.36 23.22 -28.45
CA SER A 184 15.12 23.61 -27.76
C SER A 184 14.16 22.43 -27.67
N LEU A 185 14.07 21.60 -28.72
CA LEU A 185 13.23 20.39 -28.74
C LEU A 185 13.76 19.30 -27.79
N GLU A 186 15.07 19.10 -27.70
CA GLU A 186 15.69 18.25 -26.66
C GLU A 186 15.49 18.82 -25.25
N THR A 187 15.54 20.14 -25.09
CA THR A 187 15.29 20.81 -23.82
C THR A 187 13.84 20.63 -23.38
N LEU A 188 12.88 20.76 -24.30
CA LEU A 188 11.47 20.45 -24.08
C LEU A 188 11.27 18.97 -23.73
N SER A 189 11.91 18.04 -24.44
CA SER A 189 11.83 16.61 -24.15
C SER A 189 12.37 16.26 -22.75
N ARG A 190 13.51 16.87 -22.36
CA ARG A 190 14.08 16.75 -21.02
C ARG A 190 13.17 17.37 -19.96
N ALA A 191 12.57 18.52 -20.24
CA ALA A 191 11.64 19.20 -19.36
C ALA A 191 10.35 18.38 -19.16
N LEU A 192 9.84 17.75 -20.23
CA LEU A 192 8.69 16.86 -20.21
C LEU A 192 8.98 15.58 -19.41
N THR A 193 10.18 15.01 -19.57
CA THR A 193 10.63 13.84 -18.79
C THR A 193 10.73 14.18 -17.30
N LYS A 194 11.33 15.34 -16.96
CA LYS A 194 11.36 15.83 -15.56
C LYS A 194 9.96 16.05 -15.00
N LEU A 195 9.04 16.57 -15.82
CA LEU A 195 7.66 16.81 -15.43
C LEU A 195 6.94 15.48 -15.12
N GLN A 196 7.12 14.49 -15.99
CA GLN A 196 6.60 13.14 -15.82
C GLN A 196 7.15 12.48 -14.54
N ASP A 197 8.46 12.57 -14.29
CA ASP A 197 9.09 12.03 -13.08
C ASP A 197 8.57 12.70 -11.80
N THR A 198 8.41 14.03 -11.82
CA THR A 198 7.90 14.80 -10.67
C THR A 198 6.45 14.46 -10.39
N LEU A 199 5.61 14.35 -11.43
CA LEU A 199 4.21 13.95 -11.31
C LEU A 199 4.09 12.55 -10.71
N ASN A 200 4.88 11.60 -11.23
CA ASN A 200 4.89 10.22 -10.74
C ASN A 200 5.32 10.14 -9.27
N SER A 201 6.39 10.86 -8.90
CA SER A 201 6.86 10.93 -7.51
C SER A 201 5.79 11.46 -6.56
N LYS A 202 5.15 12.61 -6.88
CA LYS A 202 4.09 13.19 -6.05
C LYS A 202 2.83 12.32 -5.98
N LEU A 203 2.50 11.60 -7.06
CA LEU A 203 1.38 10.67 -7.06
C LEU A 203 1.63 9.49 -6.11
N ILE A 204 2.82 8.89 -6.14
CA ILE A 204 3.17 7.79 -5.24
C ILE A 204 3.19 8.28 -3.79
N GLN A 205 3.76 9.45 -3.52
CA GLN A 205 3.75 10.05 -2.19
C GLN A 205 2.32 10.25 -1.65
N THR A 206 1.40 10.74 -2.49
CA THR A 206 -0.01 10.92 -2.09
C THR A 206 -0.69 9.58 -1.82
N LYS A 207 -0.43 8.56 -2.66
CA LYS A 207 -0.94 7.19 -2.44
C LYS A 207 -0.42 6.60 -1.13
N LEU A 208 0.87 6.77 -0.83
CA LEU A 208 1.48 6.26 0.40
C LEU A 208 0.82 6.91 1.64
N LYS A 209 0.65 8.24 1.65
CA LYS A 209 -0.05 8.95 2.73
C LYS A 209 -1.47 8.44 2.97
N TRP A 210 -2.18 8.06 1.90
CA TRP A 210 -3.50 7.47 2.04
C TRP A 210 -3.47 6.06 2.60
N MET A 211 -2.54 5.23 2.15
CA MET A 211 -2.37 3.88 2.68
C MET A 211 -2.04 3.91 4.18
N GLN A 212 -1.26 4.90 4.61
CA GLN A 212 -0.93 5.15 6.02
C GLN A 212 -2.17 5.40 6.90
N GLN A 213 -3.29 5.89 6.35
CA GLN A 213 -4.55 6.04 7.11
C GLN A 213 -5.15 4.69 7.57
N TYR A 214 -4.71 3.59 6.97
CA TYR A 214 -5.09 2.23 7.34
C TYR A 214 -4.04 1.56 8.23
N ALA A 215 -3.16 2.34 8.85
CA ALA A 215 -2.15 1.84 9.77
C ALA A 215 -2.78 0.98 10.87
N VAL A 216 -2.24 -0.20 11.07
CA VAL A 216 -2.63 -1.10 12.15
C VAL A 216 -1.46 -1.32 13.10
N ASP A 217 -1.76 -1.40 14.40
CA ASP A 217 -0.75 -1.71 15.39
C ASP A 217 -0.45 -3.22 15.40
N VAL A 218 0.67 -3.61 14.76
CA VAL A 218 1.06 -5.02 14.66
C VAL A 218 1.96 -5.41 15.84
N THR A 219 1.65 -6.52 16.49
CA THR A 219 2.52 -7.19 17.47
C THR A 219 2.82 -8.60 17.01
N LEU A 220 4.03 -9.08 17.25
CA LEU A 220 4.47 -10.43 16.89
C LEU A 220 3.83 -11.50 17.79
N ASP A 221 3.59 -12.68 17.22
CA ASP A 221 3.05 -13.84 17.93
C ASP A 221 4.16 -14.84 18.33
N PRO A 222 4.51 -14.94 19.62
CA PRO A 222 5.53 -15.86 20.12
C PRO A 222 5.21 -17.34 19.87
N ASP A 223 3.94 -17.71 19.73
CA ASP A 223 3.55 -19.09 19.48
C ASP A 223 3.87 -19.54 18.05
N THR A 224 3.98 -18.59 17.11
CA THR A 224 4.37 -18.86 15.73
C THR A 224 5.88 -18.82 15.51
N ALA A 225 6.61 -18.10 16.36
CA ALA A 225 8.01 -17.77 16.15
C ALA A 225 8.93 -19.01 16.11
N HIS A 226 9.80 -19.07 15.11
CA HIS A 226 10.87 -20.06 15.06
C HIS A 226 11.73 -20.01 16.35
N ARG A 227 12.20 -21.17 16.83
CA ARG A 227 12.86 -21.29 18.16
C ARG A 227 14.17 -20.51 18.31
N LYS A 228 14.81 -20.14 17.21
CA LYS A 228 16.00 -19.27 17.18
C LYS A 228 15.66 -17.78 17.08
N LEU A 229 14.38 -17.39 17.11
CA LEU A 229 14.00 -15.98 17.07
C LEU A 229 13.86 -15.40 18.47
N ILE A 230 14.51 -14.27 18.70
CA ILE A 230 14.36 -13.47 19.91
C ILE A 230 13.40 -12.33 19.58
N LEU A 231 12.31 -12.25 20.33
CA LEU A 231 11.31 -11.19 20.26
C LEU A 231 11.56 -10.18 21.38
N SER A 232 11.30 -8.90 21.15
CA SER A 232 11.26 -7.91 22.23
C SER A 232 10.00 -8.06 23.07
N ASP A 233 10.04 -7.55 24.31
CA ASP A 233 8.93 -7.65 25.27
C ASP A 233 7.65 -6.93 24.78
N ASP A 234 7.81 -5.84 24.03
CA ASP A 234 6.71 -5.10 23.39
C ASP A 234 6.15 -5.80 22.14
N GLY A 235 6.76 -6.91 21.70
CA GLY A 235 6.39 -7.65 20.50
C GLY A 235 6.61 -6.88 19.20
N LYS A 236 7.44 -5.83 19.17
CA LYS A 236 7.70 -5.00 17.98
C LYS A 236 8.98 -5.36 17.24
N GLN A 237 9.90 -6.10 17.86
CA GLN A 237 11.20 -6.41 17.28
C GLN A 237 11.43 -7.91 17.18
N VAL A 238 12.11 -8.33 16.12
CA VAL A 238 12.54 -9.71 15.95
C VAL A 238 13.93 -9.80 15.32
N ARG A 239 14.78 -10.63 15.93
CA ARG A 239 16.12 -10.97 15.40
C ARG A 239 16.40 -12.46 15.53
N HIS A 240 17.33 -12.96 14.72
CA HIS A 240 17.85 -14.31 14.87
C HIS A 240 18.90 -14.35 16.00
N GLY A 241 18.64 -15.14 17.03
CA GLY A 241 19.58 -15.44 18.10
C GLY A 241 20.51 -16.60 17.76
N ASP A 242 21.59 -16.73 18.52
CA ASP A 242 22.61 -17.76 18.27
C ASP A 242 22.24 -19.12 18.91
N THR A 243 21.37 -19.11 19.92
CA THR A 243 20.92 -20.32 20.64
C THR A 243 19.45 -20.64 20.34
N GLU A 244 19.14 -21.92 20.24
CA GLU A 244 17.76 -22.38 20.11
C GLU A 244 17.07 -22.38 21.48
N GLN A 245 15.90 -21.75 21.56
CA GLN A 245 15.11 -21.71 22.78
C GLN A 245 14.32 -23.00 22.97
N LYS A 246 14.24 -23.45 24.23
CA LYS A 246 13.46 -24.63 24.63
C LYS A 246 11.97 -24.28 24.71
N LEU A 247 11.31 -24.20 23.54
CA LEU A 247 9.88 -23.91 23.42
C LEU A 247 9.11 -25.14 22.91
N PRO A 248 7.85 -25.35 23.36
CA PRO A 248 7.00 -26.43 22.84
C PRO A 248 6.87 -26.38 21.32
N ASP A 249 6.90 -27.54 20.66
CA ASP A 249 6.58 -27.65 19.24
C ASP A 249 5.06 -27.63 19.03
N LYS A 250 4.51 -26.44 18.85
CA LYS A 250 3.11 -26.26 18.49
C LYS A 250 2.94 -26.34 16.97
N PRO A 251 1.79 -26.80 16.44
CA PRO A 251 1.51 -26.79 15.00
C PRO A 251 1.74 -25.41 14.35
N GLU A 252 1.44 -24.34 15.08
CA GLU A 252 1.55 -22.94 14.65
C GLU A 252 3.00 -22.46 14.51
N ARG A 253 3.97 -23.15 15.12
CA ARG A 253 5.37 -22.72 15.18
C ARG A 253 6.14 -23.07 13.92
N PHE A 254 6.88 -22.11 13.36
CA PHE A 254 7.84 -22.42 12.29
C PHE A 254 9.02 -23.25 12.82
N ASN A 255 9.38 -24.33 12.11
CA ASN A 255 10.50 -25.20 12.51
C ASN A 255 11.74 -25.09 11.61
N PHE A 256 11.59 -24.60 10.38
CA PHE A 256 12.65 -24.52 9.38
C PHE A 256 12.88 -23.07 8.94
N LEU A 257 11.81 -22.40 8.49
CA LEU A 257 11.85 -20.98 8.20
C LEU A 257 12.05 -20.17 9.48
N VAL A 258 13.09 -19.34 9.51
CA VAL A 258 13.38 -18.41 10.60
C VAL A 258 12.40 -17.24 10.52
N SER A 259 11.15 -17.50 10.88
CA SER A 259 10.03 -16.58 10.67
C SER A 259 9.06 -16.54 11.86
N VAL A 260 8.25 -15.48 11.90
CA VAL A 260 7.21 -15.22 12.89
C VAL A 260 6.05 -14.49 12.23
N LEU A 261 4.83 -14.69 12.72
CA LEU A 261 3.64 -13.98 12.26
C LEU A 261 3.26 -12.84 13.21
N GLY A 262 2.49 -11.89 12.68
CA GLY A 262 1.71 -10.98 13.52
C GLY A 262 0.60 -11.74 14.27
N LYS A 263 0.25 -11.26 15.45
CA LYS A 263 -0.76 -11.87 16.34
C LYS A 263 -2.19 -11.71 15.83
N VAL A 264 -2.48 -10.61 15.14
CA VAL A 264 -3.80 -10.31 14.59
C VAL A 264 -3.78 -10.56 13.09
N GLY A 265 -4.76 -11.36 12.62
CA GLY A 265 -5.00 -11.61 11.21
C GLY A 265 -6.28 -10.93 10.72
N PHE A 266 -6.30 -10.60 9.43
CA PHE A 266 -7.35 -9.82 8.78
C PHE A 266 -8.03 -10.65 7.70
N SER A 267 -9.36 -10.74 7.72
CA SER A 267 -10.16 -11.50 6.74
C SER A 267 -10.96 -10.60 5.78
N SER A 268 -10.80 -9.28 5.88
CA SER A 268 -11.46 -8.27 5.07
C SER A 268 -10.81 -6.92 5.33
N GLY A 269 -11.10 -5.94 4.49
CA GLY A 269 -10.69 -4.57 4.64
C GLY A 269 -9.31 -4.26 4.11
N ARG A 270 -8.83 -3.08 4.49
CA ARG A 270 -7.49 -2.60 4.19
C ARG A 270 -6.70 -2.46 5.46
N PHE A 271 -5.41 -2.76 5.40
CA PHE A 271 -4.50 -2.54 6.50
C PHE A 271 -3.10 -2.20 5.98
N TYR A 272 -2.37 -1.45 6.78
CA TYR A 272 -1.02 -0.98 6.48
C TYR A 272 -0.11 -1.13 7.70
N PHE A 273 1.14 -1.50 7.49
CA PHE A 273 2.16 -1.50 8.55
C PHE A 273 3.55 -1.21 7.98
N GLU A 274 4.42 -0.63 8.81
CA GLU A 274 5.80 -0.29 8.44
C GLU A 274 6.81 -1.11 9.24
N VAL A 275 7.88 -1.53 8.57
CA VAL A 275 8.96 -2.28 9.19
C VAL A 275 10.30 -1.67 8.83
N GLN A 276 11.06 -1.29 9.84
CA GLN A 276 12.45 -0.90 9.68
C GLN A 276 13.30 -2.13 9.36
N VAL A 277 14.02 -2.03 8.24
CA VAL A 277 14.94 -3.02 7.69
C VAL A 277 16.37 -2.48 7.55
N LYS A 278 16.60 -1.26 8.04
CA LYS A 278 17.87 -0.52 7.97
C LYS A 278 19.06 -1.42 8.34
N GLU A 279 20.14 -1.31 7.56
CA GLU A 279 21.42 -2.04 7.73
C GLU A 279 21.35 -3.57 7.64
N LYS A 280 20.17 -4.16 7.45
CA LYS A 280 20.06 -5.60 7.19
C LYS A 280 20.57 -5.95 5.79
N THR A 281 21.06 -7.18 5.67
CA THR A 281 21.56 -7.75 4.42
C THR A 281 20.69 -8.87 3.87
N LYS A 282 19.83 -9.46 4.71
CA LYS A 282 18.81 -10.45 4.32
C LYS A 282 17.55 -10.30 5.17
N TRP A 283 16.39 -10.39 4.54
CA TRP A 283 15.09 -10.48 5.20
C TRP A 283 14.00 -10.93 4.22
N ASN A 284 12.87 -11.40 4.74
CA ASN A 284 11.64 -11.61 3.99
C ASN A 284 10.52 -10.88 4.72
N LEU A 285 9.71 -10.11 3.99
CA LEU A 285 8.63 -9.32 4.57
C LEU A 285 7.38 -9.39 3.70
N GLY A 286 6.20 -9.46 4.32
CA GLY A 286 4.93 -9.37 3.61
C GLY A 286 3.77 -9.90 4.42
N VAL A 287 2.86 -10.61 3.76
CA VAL A 287 1.70 -11.24 4.40
C VAL A 287 1.56 -12.69 3.97
N VAL A 288 0.94 -13.48 4.84
CA VAL A 288 0.67 -14.89 4.58
C VAL A 288 -0.76 -15.27 4.91
N ARG A 289 -1.25 -16.31 4.27
CA ARG A 289 -2.54 -16.92 4.59
C ARG A 289 -2.50 -17.67 5.91
N GLU A 290 -3.61 -17.75 6.62
CA GLU A 290 -3.73 -18.52 7.88
C GLU A 290 -3.29 -19.99 7.72
N SER A 291 -3.68 -20.59 6.60
CA SER A 291 -3.54 -22.01 6.28
C SER A 291 -2.18 -22.40 5.69
N ILE A 292 -1.17 -21.52 5.73
CA ILE A 292 0.16 -21.87 5.23
C ILE A 292 0.72 -23.10 5.96
N ASN A 293 1.45 -23.94 5.23
CA ASN A 293 2.33 -24.90 5.87
C ASN A 293 3.42 -24.13 6.63
N ARG A 294 3.77 -24.57 7.85
CA ARG A 294 4.80 -23.94 8.68
C ARG A 294 5.98 -24.87 8.96
N LYS A 295 5.92 -26.10 8.41
CA LYS A 295 6.89 -27.16 8.68
C LYS A 295 7.69 -27.51 7.42
N GLY A 296 9.02 -27.55 7.56
CA GLY A 296 9.93 -27.88 6.45
C GLY A 296 10.22 -26.72 5.51
N ASP A 297 10.87 -27.03 4.40
CA ASP A 297 11.26 -26.05 3.38
C ASP A 297 10.07 -25.66 2.51
N ILE A 298 9.85 -24.36 2.35
CA ILE A 298 8.65 -23.79 1.73
C ILE A 298 9.06 -22.65 0.79
N LYS A 299 8.59 -22.74 -0.46
CA LYS A 299 8.70 -21.64 -1.41
C LYS A 299 7.71 -20.52 -1.04
N LEU A 300 8.21 -19.30 -0.95
CA LEU A 300 7.45 -18.10 -0.58
C LEU A 300 6.66 -17.53 -1.77
N ILE A 301 5.78 -18.34 -2.35
CA ILE A 301 4.97 -17.98 -3.53
C ILE A 301 3.47 -17.87 -3.19
N PRO A 302 2.68 -17.12 -3.99
CA PRO A 302 1.24 -16.93 -3.76
C PRO A 302 0.43 -18.22 -3.67
N SER A 303 0.75 -19.24 -4.48
CA SER A 303 0.05 -20.53 -4.46
C SER A 303 0.24 -21.29 -3.13
N ASN A 304 1.33 -21.01 -2.42
CA ASN A 304 1.58 -21.52 -1.06
C ASN A 304 1.01 -20.59 0.02
N GLY A 305 0.37 -19.49 -0.36
CA GLY A 305 -0.21 -18.50 0.55
C GLY A 305 0.78 -17.43 1.05
N TYR A 306 1.84 -17.14 0.29
CA TYR A 306 2.85 -16.13 0.64
C TYR A 306 2.88 -15.00 -0.39
N TRP A 307 2.83 -13.76 0.08
CA TRP A 307 3.02 -12.56 -0.72
C TRP A 307 4.10 -11.71 -0.07
N THR A 308 5.34 -11.82 -0.55
CA THR A 308 6.52 -11.28 0.15
C THR A 308 7.53 -10.65 -0.79
N VAL A 309 8.13 -9.54 -0.34
CA VAL A 309 9.40 -9.04 -0.90
C VAL A 309 10.55 -9.58 -0.07
N VAL A 310 11.63 -9.95 -0.73
CA VAL A 310 12.82 -10.50 -0.09
C VAL A 310 14.07 -9.71 -0.44
N LEU A 311 14.97 -9.55 0.53
CA LEU A 311 16.32 -9.03 0.32
C LEU A 311 17.33 -10.17 0.45
N ARG A 312 18.27 -10.25 -0.49
CA ARG A 312 19.45 -11.13 -0.46
C ARG A 312 20.71 -10.30 -0.72
N ASN A 313 21.84 -10.79 -0.21
CA ASN A 313 23.19 -10.26 -0.46
C ASN A 313 23.36 -8.74 -0.25
N GLY A 314 22.48 -8.09 0.53
CA GLY A 314 22.55 -6.67 0.84
C GLY A 314 21.90 -5.71 -0.15
N ASN A 315 21.72 -6.10 -1.41
CA ASN A 315 21.19 -5.25 -2.49
C ASN A 315 20.32 -5.97 -3.54
N GLU A 316 20.13 -7.29 -3.44
CA GLU A 316 19.30 -8.05 -4.39
C GLU A 316 17.88 -8.17 -3.83
N TYR A 317 16.92 -7.54 -4.50
CA TYR A 317 15.52 -7.57 -4.10
C TYR A 317 14.73 -8.45 -5.06
N TRP A 318 13.84 -9.29 -4.51
CA TRP A 318 13.02 -10.18 -5.31
C TRP A 318 11.58 -10.20 -4.81
N ALA A 319 10.65 -10.43 -5.73
CA ALA A 319 9.30 -10.86 -5.43
C ALA A 319 9.06 -12.20 -6.13
N TYR A 320 8.74 -13.23 -5.37
CA TYR A 320 8.44 -14.55 -5.92
C TYR A 320 6.95 -14.59 -6.27
N ALA A 321 6.64 -14.41 -7.56
CA ALA A 321 5.29 -14.57 -8.10
C ALA A 321 5.19 -15.96 -8.78
N HIS A 322 4.39 -16.11 -9.84
CA HIS A 322 4.45 -17.31 -10.69
C HIS A 322 5.84 -17.49 -11.32
N THR A 323 6.57 -16.39 -11.51
CA THR A 323 7.98 -16.32 -11.89
C THR A 323 8.75 -15.48 -10.89
N ASP A 324 10.05 -15.73 -10.76
CA ASP A 324 10.94 -14.94 -9.91
C ASP A 324 11.15 -13.57 -10.55
N VAL A 325 10.72 -12.50 -9.87
CA VAL A 325 10.84 -11.13 -10.35
C VAL A 325 11.98 -10.44 -9.60
N SER A 326 13.05 -10.10 -10.33
CA SER A 326 14.12 -9.24 -9.82
C SER A 326 13.65 -7.79 -9.75
N LEU A 327 13.87 -7.13 -8.62
CA LEU A 327 13.41 -5.76 -8.37
C LEU A 327 14.60 -4.80 -8.36
N SER A 328 14.63 -3.88 -9.32
CA SER A 328 15.65 -2.84 -9.43
C SER A 328 15.27 -1.60 -8.63
N LEU A 329 15.79 -1.48 -7.40
CA LEU A 329 15.55 -0.33 -6.53
C LEU A 329 16.68 0.70 -6.68
N ARG A 330 16.31 1.98 -6.87
CA ARG A 330 17.28 3.10 -6.99
C ARG A 330 17.98 3.40 -5.67
N VAL A 331 17.27 3.23 -4.57
CA VAL A 331 17.74 3.51 -3.20
C VAL A 331 17.46 2.28 -2.35
N LYS A 332 18.37 1.97 -1.43
CA LYS A 332 18.17 0.89 -0.46
C LYS A 332 17.13 1.33 0.59
N PRO A 333 15.96 0.68 0.69
CA PRO A 333 14.95 1.04 1.68
C PRO A 333 15.48 0.87 3.10
N GLN A 334 15.21 1.85 3.97
CA GLN A 334 15.48 1.72 5.40
C GLN A 334 14.24 1.21 6.13
N ARG A 335 13.07 1.49 5.58
CA ARG A 335 11.78 1.05 6.07
C ARG A 335 10.87 0.67 4.90
N VAL A 336 10.19 -0.45 5.06
CA VAL A 336 9.27 -0.97 4.06
C VAL A 336 7.86 -0.89 4.61
N GLY A 337 6.98 -0.20 3.88
CA GLY A 337 5.55 -0.17 4.11
C GLY A 337 4.86 -1.30 3.35
N VAL A 338 3.99 -2.04 4.03
CA VAL A 338 3.20 -3.12 3.44
C VAL A 338 1.73 -2.74 3.52
N PHE A 339 1.08 -2.62 2.38
CA PHE A 339 -0.34 -2.31 2.24
C PHE A 339 -1.09 -3.52 1.68
N VAL A 340 -2.26 -3.82 2.25
CA VAL A 340 -3.17 -4.83 1.73
C VAL A 340 -4.54 -4.21 1.50
N ASP A 341 -5.11 -4.50 0.34
CA ASP A 341 -6.54 -4.33 0.06
C ASP A 341 -7.12 -5.71 -0.19
N TYR A 342 -7.85 -6.23 0.80
CA TYR A 342 -8.35 -7.60 0.78
C TYR A 342 -9.41 -7.77 -0.31
N GLU A 343 -10.29 -6.79 -0.48
CA GLU A 343 -11.39 -6.85 -1.44
C GLU A 343 -10.88 -6.76 -2.89
N GLU A 344 -9.85 -5.94 -3.14
CA GLU A 344 -9.24 -5.77 -4.46
C GLU A 344 -8.15 -6.82 -4.77
N GLY A 345 -7.85 -7.73 -3.84
CA GLY A 345 -6.85 -8.76 -4.08
C GLY A 345 -5.43 -8.20 -4.24
N LEU A 346 -5.09 -7.17 -3.45
CA LEU A 346 -3.85 -6.39 -3.60
C LEU A 346 -2.94 -6.53 -2.37
N VAL A 347 -1.66 -6.82 -2.59
CA VAL A 347 -0.58 -6.62 -1.60
C VAL A 347 0.49 -5.75 -2.23
N SER A 348 0.78 -4.58 -1.66
CA SER A 348 1.74 -3.61 -2.20
C SER A 348 2.82 -3.24 -1.20
N PHE A 349 4.03 -3.03 -1.71
CA PHE A 349 5.23 -2.72 -0.95
C PHE A 349 5.78 -1.37 -1.37
N TYR A 350 6.20 -0.57 -0.40
CA TYR A 350 6.72 0.78 -0.60
C TYR A 350 7.98 1.02 0.21
N ASP A 351 8.94 1.75 -0.37
CA ASP A 351 10.03 2.38 0.38
C ASP A 351 9.47 3.66 1.01
N VAL A 352 9.44 3.69 2.34
CA VAL A 352 8.80 4.78 3.09
C VAL A 352 9.63 6.06 2.98
N GLU A 353 10.95 5.96 3.04
CA GLU A 353 11.83 7.14 3.04
C GLU A 353 11.79 7.86 1.70
N SER A 354 11.88 7.12 0.59
CA SER A 354 11.83 7.71 -0.76
C SER A 354 10.41 7.89 -1.29
N SER A 355 9.39 7.46 -0.53
CA SER A 355 7.99 7.43 -0.98
C SER A 355 7.84 6.79 -2.36
N SER A 356 8.54 5.67 -2.59
CA SER A 356 8.57 4.99 -3.89
C SER A 356 7.93 3.61 -3.80
N HIS A 357 7.35 3.17 -4.92
CA HIS A 357 6.75 1.84 -5.03
C HIS A 357 7.85 0.79 -5.26
N ILE A 358 7.76 -0.33 -4.54
CA ILE A 358 8.69 -1.47 -4.66
C ILE A 358 8.07 -2.55 -5.55
N TYR A 359 6.90 -3.07 -5.17
CA TYR A 359 6.23 -4.15 -5.88
C TYR A 359 4.75 -4.27 -5.47
N SER A 360 3.91 -4.84 -6.34
CA SER A 360 2.52 -5.17 -6.02
C SER A 360 2.13 -6.53 -6.57
N TYR A 361 1.55 -7.37 -5.72
CA TYR A 361 0.77 -8.53 -6.12
C TYR A 361 -0.68 -8.09 -6.35
N THR A 362 -1.17 -8.24 -7.58
CA THR A 362 -2.52 -7.82 -7.99
C THR A 362 -3.38 -9.01 -8.40
N GLY A 363 -4.70 -8.84 -8.40
CA GLY A 363 -5.64 -9.86 -8.90
C GLY A 363 -5.66 -11.14 -8.05
N GLN A 364 -5.32 -11.04 -6.76
CA GLN A 364 -5.31 -12.18 -5.85
C GLN A 364 -6.72 -12.46 -5.33
N SER A 365 -7.07 -13.73 -5.16
CA SER A 365 -8.33 -14.12 -4.52
C SER A 365 -8.05 -14.62 -3.10
N PHE A 366 -8.04 -13.70 -2.14
CA PHE A 366 -7.80 -14.06 -0.75
C PHE A 366 -9.00 -14.79 -0.17
N THR A 367 -8.71 -15.72 0.73
CA THR A 367 -9.71 -16.60 1.29
C THR A 367 -9.23 -17.03 2.68
N GLY A 368 -10.01 -16.78 3.73
CA GLY A 368 -9.54 -16.87 5.13
C GLY A 368 -8.70 -15.66 5.58
N LYS A 369 -8.06 -15.74 6.75
CA LYS A 369 -7.29 -14.62 7.29
C LYS A 369 -5.91 -14.47 6.65
N LEU A 370 -5.45 -13.23 6.53
CA LEU A 370 -4.07 -12.86 6.22
C LEU A 370 -3.38 -12.33 7.48
N TYR A 371 -2.15 -12.79 7.71
CA TYR A 371 -1.31 -12.36 8.84
C TYR A 371 -0.05 -11.65 8.31
N PRO A 372 0.37 -10.54 8.96
CA PRO A 372 1.70 -9.98 8.73
C PRO A 372 2.80 -11.03 8.93
N TYR A 373 3.78 -11.06 8.04
CA TYR A 373 4.83 -12.07 8.01
C TYR A 373 6.21 -11.43 8.05
N PHE A 374 7.06 -11.93 8.95
CA PHE A 374 8.39 -11.39 9.19
C PHE A 374 9.41 -12.51 9.25
N SER A 375 10.52 -12.34 8.52
CA SER A 375 11.70 -13.20 8.63
C SER A 375 12.96 -12.35 8.65
N PRO A 376 13.67 -12.24 9.79
CA PRO A 376 14.93 -11.50 9.85
C PRO A 376 16.08 -12.22 9.13
N CYS A 377 15.84 -13.45 8.64
CA CYS A 377 16.82 -14.37 8.09
C CYS A 377 17.95 -14.69 9.10
N LEU A 378 18.92 -15.50 8.66
CA LEU A 378 20.07 -15.87 9.50
C LEU A 378 20.95 -14.65 9.81
N ASN A 379 21.57 -14.68 10.99
CA ASN A 379 22.48 -13.64 11.48
C ASN A 379 23.78 -13.51 10.63
N ASN A 380 24.17 -14.54 9.85
CA ASN A 380 25.40 -14.56 9.02
C ASN A 380 26.66 -14.11 9.80
N ARG A 381 26.93 -14.72 10.96
CA ARG A 381 28.08 -14.37 11.83
C ARG A 381 28.09 -12.89 12.26
N GLY A 382 26.92 -12.29 12.50
CA GLY A 382 26.79 -10.91 12.95
C GLY A 382 26.44 -9.91 11.85
N ALA A 383 26.73 -10.22 10.58
CA ALA A 383 26.52 -9.32 9.45
C ALA A 383 25.04 -9.01 9.13
N ASN A 384 24.10 -9.71 9.75
CA ASN A 384 22.66 -9.49 9.63
C ASN A 384 21.95 -9.49 11.01
N SER A 385 22.68 -9.14 12.06
CA SER A 385 22.23 -9.17 13.47
C SER A 385 21.14 -8.16 13.80
N ILE A 386 21.04 -7.07 13.04
CA ILE A 386 20.07 -6.00 13.25
C ILE A 386 18.64 -6.57 13.18
N PRO A 387 17.77 -6.26 14.16
CA PRO A 387 16.40 -6.74 14.17
C PRO A 387 15.57 -6.14 13.04
N LEU A 388 14.51 -6.84 12.66
CA LEU A 388 13.36 -6.19 12.05
C LEU A 388 12.58 -5.49 13.16
N ILE A 389 12.17 -4.23 12.94
CA ILE A 389 11.43 -3.44 13.92
C ILE A 389 10.14 -2.96 13.27
N ILE A 390 9.00 -3.35 13.83
CA ILE A 390 7.69 -2.80 13.47
C ILE A 390 7.64 -1.38 14.04
N THR A 391 7.50 -0.40 13.15
CA THR A 391 7.51 1.02 13.54
C THR A 391 6.09 1.58 13.57
N PRO A 392 5.76 2.46 14.52
CA PRO A 392 4.52 3.20 14.46
C PRO A 392 4.51 4.07 13.20
N VAL A 393 3.35 4.13 12.54
CA VAL A 393 3.12 5.03 11.42
C VAL A 393 2.85 6.39 12.01
N ASN A 394 3.81 7.31 11.87
CA ASN A 394 3.62 8.66 12.35
C ASN A 394 2.66 9.39 11.42
N ASP A 395 1.44 9.65 11.89
CA ASP A 395 0.54 10.64 11.32
C ASP A 395 1.20 12.01 11.47
N ASN A 396 2.08 12.38 10.54
CA ASN A 396 2.51 13.76 10.42
C ASN A 396 1.27 14.58 10.02
N LYS A 397 0.73 15.27 11.02
CA LYS A 397 -0.38 16.24 10.99
C LYS A 397 -0.36 17.15 9.78
#